data_AF-A0A524IYL9-F1
#
_entry.id   AF-A0A524IYL9-F1
#
_cell.length_a   1.000
_cell.length_b   1.000
_cell.length_c   1.000
_cell.angle_alpha   90.00
_cell.angle_beta   90.00
_cell.angle_gamma   90.00
#
_symmetry.space_group_name_H-M   'P 1'
#
loop_
_entity.id
_entity.type
_entity.pdbx_description
1 polymer ?
#
loop_
_entity_poly.entity_id
_entity_poly.type
_entity_poly.pdbx_seq_one_letter_code
_entity_poly.pdbx_strand_id
1 'polypeptide(L)'
;MRIDPCRDLVSSHDSTRYRGRESDPPVCATLRAIRGGRVTTLCTNCGTENKSGRKFCVGCASPLASTCPNCGAAVESGDRFCGECATPLP
;
A
#
# COMPACT_ATOMS: atom_id res chain seq x y z
N MET A 1 36.03 -27.81 -20.31
CA MET A 1 34.93 -28.66 -19.85
C MET A 1 34.66 -28.30 -18.40
N ARG A 2 33.78 -27.30 -18.16
CA ARG A 2 33.36 -26.91 -16.81
C ARG A 2 31.95 -27.43 -16.60
N ILE A 3 31.76 -28.17 -15.53
CA ILE A 3 30.49 -28.77 -15.12
C ILE A 3 29.65 -27.64 -14.52
N ASP A 4 28.51 -27.32 -15.13
CA ASP A 4 27.58 -26.32 -14.64
C ASP A 4 26.81 -26.85 -13.42
N PRO A 5 26.96 -26.24 -12.22
CA PRO A 5 26.32 -26.70 -10.98
C PRO A 5 24.82 -26.38 -10.88
N CYS A 6 24.20 -25.88 -11.95
CA CYS A 6 22.80 -25.47 -11.97
C CYS A 6 21.80 -26.60 -12.28
N ARG A 7 22.20 -27.88 -12.32
CA ARG A 7 21.32 -28.96 -12.77
C ARG A 7 20.52 -29.71 -11.69
N ASP A 8 20.76 -29.52 -10.39
CA ASP A 8 20.06 -30.36 -9.37
C ASP A 8 19.47 -29.56 -8.19
N LEU A 9 18.56 -28.63 -8.49
CA LEU A 9 17.73 -27.95 -7.49
C LEU A 9 16.22 -28.17 -7.68
N VAL A 10 15.84 -29.33 -8.21
CA VAL A 10 14.52 -29.92 -7.92
C VAL A 10 14.75 -31.10 -6.99
N SER A 11 14.58 -30.86 -5.68
CA SER A 11 13.85 -31.72 -4.74
C SER A 11 14.34 -31.59 -3.28
N SER A 12 13.35 -31.52 -2.38
CA SER A 12 13.41 -31.89 -0.96
C SER A 12 13.65 -30.79 0.08
N HIS A 13 12.51 -30.23 0.53
CA HIS A 13 12.11 -30.05 1.93
C HIS A 13 13.07 -30.59 3.01
N ASP A 14 13.76 -29.71 3.75
CA ASP A 14 14.05 -29.91 5.18
C ASP A 14 14.37 -28.56 5.86
N SER A 15 13.45 -28.04 6.65
CA SER A 15 13.51 -26.70 7.23
C SER A 15 14.28 -26.62 8.56
N THR A 16 15.16 -27.56 8.88
CA THR A 16 15.64 -27.72 10.27
C THR A 16 17.14 -27.51 10.52
N ARG A 17 17.90 -26.92 9.59
CA ARG A 17 19.33 -26.58 9.84
C ARG A 17 19.76 -25.18 9.40
N TYR A 18 19.20 -24.14 10.04
CA TYR A 18 19.87 -22.83 10.07
C TYR A 18 19.95 -22.30 11.51
N ARG A 19 20.85 -22.89 12.31
CA ARG A 19 21.50 -22.16 13.40
C ARG A 19 22.72 -21.45 12.80
N GLY A 20 22.66 -20.13 12.67
CA GLY A 20 23.72 -19.31 12.10
C GLY A 20 23.55 -17.82 12.41
N ARG A 21 24.07 -17.46 13.58
CA ARG A 21 24.68 -16.20 14.04
C ARG A 21 24.73 -15.02 13.03
N GLU A 22 23.94 -13.97 13.32
CA GLU A 22 24.27 -12.52 13.30
C GLU A 22 25.36 -11.97 12.35
N SER A 23 24.98 -10.90 11.63
CA SER A 23 25.76 -9.90 10.86
C SER A 23 25.81 -10.12 9.34
N ASP A 24 25.38 -9.09 8.61
CA ASP A 24 25.36 -8.91 7.15
C ASP A 24 24.18 -9.50 6.36
N PRO A 25 23.12 -8.70 6.08
CA PRO A 25 22.17 -9.06 5.04
C PRO A 25 22.88 -9.01 3.67
N PRO A 26 22.69 -10.01 2.78
CA PRO A 26 23.09 -9.83 1.39
C PRO A 26 22.27 -8.66 0.85
N VAL A 27 22.92 -7.85 0.03
CA VAL A 27 22.50 -6.57 -0.55
C VAL A 27 21.25 -6.68 -1.46
N CYS A 28 20.41 -7.70 -1.26
CA CYS A 28 19.19 -8.04 -1.98
C CYS A 28 17.90 -7.74 -1.17
N ALA A 29 18.00 -7.40 0.12
CA ALA A 29 16.84 -7.12 0.98
C ALA A 29 16.37 -5.64 0.98
N THR A 30 17.17 -4.70 0.47
CA THR A 30 16.90 -3.26 0.56
C THR A 30 15.79 -2.74 -0.36
N LEU A 31 15.29 -3.54 -1.31
CA LEU A 31 14.18 -3.13 -2.20
C LEU A 31 12.79 -3.64 -1.77
N ARG A 32 12.68 -4.49 -0.74
CA ARG A 32 11.36 -5.02 -0.28
C ARG A 32 10.69 -4.21 0.83
N ALA A 33 11.37 -3.22 1.41
CA ALA A 33 10.82 -2.42 2.52
C ALA A 33 9.80 -1.34 2.08
N ILE A 34 9.68 -1.04 0.77
CA ILE A 34 8.65 -0.12 0.24
C ILE A 34 7.40 -0.90 -0.19
N ARG A 35 7.07 -1.99 0.51
CA ARG A 35 5.80 -2.70 0.29
C ARG A 35 4.71 -2.10 1.16
N GLY A 36 3.99 -1.14 0.58
CA GLY A 36 2.58 -0.91 0.89
C GLY A 36 2.31 -0.36 2.28
N GLY A 37 2.81 0.84 2.57
CA GLY A 37 2.17 1.67 3.60
C GLY A 37 0.70 1.77 3.23
N ARG A 38 -0.18 1.15 4.05
CA ARG A 38 -1.62 1.32 3.89
C ARG A 38 -1.86 2.81 4.01
N VAL A 39 -2.20 3.48 2.92
CA VAL A 39 -2.58 4.89 2.97
C VAL A 39 -3.83 4.92 3.86
N THR A 40 -3.77 5.61 4.99
CA THR A 40 -4.90 5.83 5.88
C THR A 40 -5.22 7.32 5.93
N THR A 41 -6.50 7.63 6.04
CA THR A 41 -7.02 9.00 6.08
C THR A 41 -7.65 9.24 7.44
N LEU A 42 -7.34 10.37 8.06
CA LEU A 42 -7.97 10.79 9.31
C LEU A 42 -9.28 11.51 9.00
N CYS A 43 -10.34 11.17 9.72
CA CYS A 43 -11.60 11.88 9.62
C CYS A 43 -11.44 13.31 10.17
N THR A 44 -11.75 14.32 9.37
CA THR A 44 -11.72 15.72 9.80
C THR A 44 -12.82 16.09 10.80
N ASN A 45 -13.88 15.27 10.88
CA ASN A 45 -14.99 15.49 11.81
C ASN A 45 -14.71 14.91 13.21
N CYS A 46 -14.21 13.67 13.31
CA CYS A 46 -14.05 12.97 14.59
C CYS A 46 -12.64 12.43 14.88
N GLY A 47 -11.68 12.62 13.97
CA GLY A 47 -10.29 12.18 14.13
C GLY A 47 -10.04 10.68 13.93
N THR A 48 -11.07 9.87 13.68
CA THR A 48 -10.89 8.42 13.49
C THR A 48 -10.05 8.11 12.24
N GLU A 49 -9.11 7.18 12.39
CA GLU A 49 -8.32 6.67 11.27
C GLU A 49 -9.15 5.72 10.39
N ASN A 50 -9.14 5.98 9.09
CA ASN A 50 -9.87 5.22 8.08
C ASN A 50 -8.91 4.67 7.02
N LYS A 51 -9.23 3.49 6.48
CA LYS A 51 -8.52 2.95 5.31
C LYS A 51 -8.81 3.84 4.09
N SER A 52 -7.82 4.08 3.24
CA SER A 52 -8.05 4.80 1.96
C SER A 52 -9.14 4.14 1.11
N GLY A 53 -9.88 4.96 0.38
CA GLY A 53 -11.01 4.54 -0.45
C GLY A 53 -12.31 4.27 0.33
N ARG A 54 -12.35 4.54 1.65
CA ARG A 54 -13.61 4.55 2.42
C ARG A 54 -14.42 5.79 2.04
N LYS A 55 -15.71 5.59 1.73
CA LYS A 55 -16.65 6.68 1.43
C LYS A 55 -17.16 7.40 2.69
N PHE A 56 -17.27 6.67 3.80
CA PHE A 56 -17.76 7.16 5.08
C PHE A 56 -16.84 6.74 6.22
N CYS A 57 -16.77 7.58 7.26
CA CYS A 57 -16.00 7.34 8.46
C CYS A 57 -16.56 6.16 9.27
N VAL A 58 -15.71 5.25 9.71
CA VAL A 58 -16.12 4.10 10.55
C VAL A 58 -16.52 4.50 11.97
N GLY A 59 -16.12 5.69 12.43
CA GLY A 59 -16.42 6.19 13.79
C GLY A 59 -17.69 7.04 13.87
N CYS A 60 -17.89 7.96 12.92
CA CYS A 60 -18.99 8.93 12.97
C CYS A 60 -19.92 8.94 11.75
N ALA A 61 -19.68 8.07 10.76
CA ALA A 61 -20.41 8.01 9.49
C ALA A 61 -20.37 9.28 8.61
N SER A 62 -19.59 10.31 8.96
CA SER A 62 -19.38 11.46 8.07
C SER A 62 -18.72 11.03 6.75
N PRO A 63 -19.08 11.66 5.61
CA PRO A 63 -18.43 11.37 4.34
C PRO A 63 -16.95 11.73 4.39
N LEU A 64 -16.11 10.83 3.87
CA LEU A 64 -14.66 11.04 3.70
C LEU A 64 -14.30 11.42 2.26
N ALA A 65 -15.16 11.06 1.31
CA ALA A 65 -15.11 11.54 -0.06
C ALA A 65 -15.69 12.96 -0.10
N SER A 66 -14.97 13.87 -0.73
CA SER A 66 -15.41 15.24 -0.98
C SER A 66 -16.41 15.25 -2.14
N THR A 67 -17.14 16.34 -2.32
CA THR A 67 -17.82 16.62 -3.58
C THR A 67 -17.09 17.74 -4.32
N CYS A 68 -17.18 17.75 -5.65
CA CYS A 68 -16.64 18.82 -6.46
C CYS A 68 -17.42 20.11 -6.17
N PRO A 69 -16.77 21.22 -5.80
CA PRO A 69 -17.46 22.47 -5.49
C PRO A 69 -18.09 23.14 -6.72
N ASN A 70 -17.68 22.76 -7.94
CA ASN A 70 -18.22 23.31 -9.19
C ASN A 70 -19.49 22.57 -9.64
N CYS A 71 -19.43 21.24 -9.77
CA CYS A 71 -20.53 20.45 -10.33
C CYS A 71 -21.28 19.56 -9.33
N GLY A 72 -20.81 19.45 -8.09
CA GLY A 72 -21.42 18.61 -7.05
C GLY A 72 -21.16 17.10 -7.17
N ALA A 73 -20.41 16.65 -8.17
CA ALA A 73 -20.06 15.24 -8.34
C ALA A 73 -19.24 14.71 -7.16
N ALA A 74 -19.36 13.41 -6.86
CA ALA A 74 -18.51 12.75 -5.86
C ALA A 74 -17.05 12.75 -6.32
N VAL A 75 -16.14 12.99 -5.39
CA VAL A 75 -14.69 13.07 -5.61
C VAL A 75 -14.02 12.06 -4.69
N GLU A 76 -13.20 11.16 -5.26
CA GLU A 76 -12.48 10.18 -4.47
C GLU A 76 -11.25 10.82 -3.81
N SER A 77 -10.85 10.27 -2.66
CA SER A 77 -9.71 10.78 -1.91
C SER A 77 -8.42 10.61 -2.73
N GLY A 78 -7.81 11.73 -3.14
CA GLY A 78 -6.57 11.75 -3.91
C GLY A 78 -6.71 12.27 -5.35
N ASP A 79 -7.94 12.50 -5.82
CA ASP A 79 -8.18 13.11 -7.12
C ASP A 79 -7.70 14.56 -7.15
N ARG A 80 -6.95 14.93 -8.18
CA ARG A 80 -6.47 16.31 -8.40
C ARG A 80 -7.44 17.15 -9.23
N PHE A 81 -8.28 16.49 -10.03
CA PHE A 81 -9.27 17.09 -10.93
C PHE A 81 -10.56 16.29 -10.85
N CYS A 82 -11.69 16.97 -10.99
CA CYS A 82 -12.99 16.29 -11.04
C CYS A 82 -13.13 15.43 -12.30
N GLY A 83 -13.49 14.16 -12.14
CA GLY A 83 -13.72 13.24 -13.27
C GLY A 83 -14.91 13.61 -14.17
N GLU A 84 -15.84 14.43 -13.69
CA GLU A 84 -17.03 14.85 -14.44
C GLU A 84 -16.84 16.17 -15.19
N CYS A 85 -16.25 17.19 -14.53
CA CYS A 85 -16.16 18.54 -15.09
C CYS A 85 -14.73 19.07 -15.26
N ALA A 86 -13.71 18.26 -14.97
CA ALA A 86 -12.29 18.59 -15.05
C ALA A 86 -11.82 19.80 -14.22
N THR A 87 -12.66 20.34 -13.32
CA THR A 87 -12.28 21.44 -12.42
C THR A 87 -11.21 20.95 -11.43
N PRO A 88 -10.14 21.72 -11.18
CA PRO A 88 -9.14 21.39 -10.16
C PRO A 88 -9.79 21.30 -8.77
N LEU A 89 -9.38 20.29 -8.02
CA LEU A 89 -9.88 20.04 -6.67
C LEU A 89 -8.90 20.62 -5.63
N PRO A 90 -9.40 21.12 -4.48
CA PRO A 90 -8.57 21.69 -3.42
C PRO A 90 -7.68 20.66 -2.73
#